data_AF-A0A811MK23-F1
#
_entry.id   AF-A0A811MK23-F1
#
_cell.length_a   1.000
_cell.length_b   1.000
_cell.length_c   1.000
_cell.angle_alpha   90.00
_cell.angle_beta   90.00
_cell.angle_gamma   90.00
#
_symmetry.space_group_name_H-M   'P 1'
#
loop_
_entity.id
_entity.type
_entity.pdbx_description
1 polymer ?
#
loop_
_entity_poly.entity_id
_entity_poly.type
_entity_poly.pdbx_seq_one_letter_code
_entity_poly.pdbx_strand_id
1 'polypeptide(L)'
;MVMQKFDKNQYQILLYRFDALRQKGSVVEYQAAFEKIAQCLLLYNSGYDDTYFVNRFVVGLKEEIRSVIALHRPKDDVEDSEEVEVEDETILVVGQTVDSTQVKCRMLKVYGRIGKLEILILVDSGSVGTFVSQQLATWLEVPLSKCTPTQFVTADGGPMVCS
;
A
#
# COMPACT_ATOMS: atom_id res chain seq x y z
N MET A 1 2.41 10.41 -23.91
CA MET A 1 3.48 10.76 -22.95
C MET A 1 2.90 11.63 -21.83
N VAL A 2 2.12 11.05 -20.92
CA VAL A 2 1.45 11.76 -19.79
C VAL A 2 1.71 11.08 -18.44
N MET A 3 2.37 9.91 -18.43
CA MET A 3 2.67 9.17 -17.18
C MET A 3 3.65 9.91 -16.26
N GLN A 4 4.60 10.66 -16.79
CA GLN A 4 5.70 11.21 -15.97
C GLN A 4 5.29 12.31 -14.97
N LYS A 5 4.16 13.01 -15.20
CA LYS A 5 3.66 14.07 -14.29
C LYS A 5 2.65 13.56 -13.29
N PHE A 6 1.81 12.59 -13.65
CA PHE A 6 0.81 12.02 -12.75
C PHE A 6 1.41 11.01 -11.76
N ASP A 7 2.49 10.32 -12.15
CA ASP A 7 3.12 9.28 -11.34
C ASP A 7 3.98 9.84 -10.18
N LYS A 8 4.62 11.00 -10.39
CA LYS A 8 5.34 11.71 -9.31
C LYS A 8 4.41 12.04 -8.14
N ASN A 9 3.17 12.42 -8.42
CA ASN A 9 2.20 12.73 -7.37
C ASN A 9 1.78 11.47 -6.60
N GLN A 10 1.70 10.30 -7.27
CA GLN A 10 1.37 9.04 -6.60
C GLN A 10 2.48 8.59 -5.65
N TYR A 11 3.73 8.63 -6.11
CA TYR A 11 4.87 8.32 -5.25
C TYR A 11 4.93 9.27 -4.03
N GLN A 12 4.71 10.56 -4.24
CA GLN A 12 4.65 11.54 -3.13
C GLN A 12 3.49 11.29 -2.17
N ILE A 13 2.31 10.92 -2.68
CA ILE A 13 1.16 10.57 -1.83
C ILE A 13 1.43 9.30 -1.03
N LEU A 14 2.05 8.28 -1.64
CA LEU A 14 2.43 7.04 -0.96
C LEU A 14 3.45 7.32 0.15
N LEU A 15 4.48 8.13 -0.14
CA LEU A 15 5.46 8.57 0.86
C LEU A 15 4.78 9.32 2.01
N TYR A 16 3.91 10.29 1.72
CA TYR A 16 3.17 11.02 2.74
C TYR A 16 2.31 10.08 3.61
N ARG A 17 1.58 9.14 2.99
CA ARG A 17 0.77 8.16 3.73
C ARG A 17 1.62 7.22 4.57
N PHE A 18 2.77 6.80 4.05
CA PHE A 18 3.70 5.94 4.75
C PHE A 18 4.28 6.67 5.98
N ASP A 19 4.69 7.92 5.83
CA ASP A 19 5.21 8.77 6.91
C ASP A 19 4.14 9.12 7.96
N ALA A 20 2.88 9.23 7.56
CA ALA A 20 1.75 9.51 8.45
C ALA A 20 1.16 8.25 9.11
N LEU A 21 1.59 7.05 8.72
CA LEU A 21 1.02 5.82 9.25
C LEU A 21 1.42 5.64 10.71
N ARG A 22 0.42 5.53 11.58
CA ARG A 22 0.57 5.29 13.03
C ARG A 22 -0.37 4.18 13.44
N GLN A 23 0.07 3.35 14.39
CA GLN A 23 -0.76 2.32 15.00
C GLN A 23 -1.89 2.98 15.81
N LYS A 24 -3.13 2.78 15.37
CA LYS A 24 -4.34 3.23 16.09
C LYS A 24 -5.02 2.08 16.83
N GLY A 25 -5.16 0.94 16.14
CA GLY A 25 -5.76 -0.29 16.66
C GLY A 25 -4.72 -1.34 17.03
N SER A 26 -4.98 -2.57 16.60
CA SER A 26 -4.08 -3.71 16.83
C SER A 26 -2.76 -3.58 16.04
N VAL A 27 -1.73 -4.30 16.49
CA VAL A 27 -0.45 -4.39 15.77
C VAL A 27 -0.63 -5.07 14.42
N VAL A 28 -1.48 -6.10 14.34
CA VAL A 28 -1.75 -6.86 13.10
C VAL A 28 -2.38 -5.98 12.03
N GLU A 29 -3.37 -5.15 12.39
CA GLU A 29 -3.97 -4.20 11.45
C GLU A 29 -2.97 -3.15 10.97
N TYR A 30 -2.12 -2.65 11.88
CA TYR A 30 -1.06 -1.70 11.55
C TYR A 30 -0.03 -2.33 10.60
N GLN A 31 0.40 -3.57 10.87
CA GLN A 31 1.31 -4.33 10.02
C GLN A 31 0.75 -4.54 8.62
N ALA A 32 -0.49 -5.03 8.50
CA ALA A 32 -1.12 -5.22 7.20
C ALA A 32 -1.22 -3.89 6.40
N ALA A 33 -1.52 -2.77 7.07
CA ALA A 33 -1.54 -1.46 6.43
C ALA A 33 -0.14 -0.99 6.01
N PHE A 34 0.88 -1.25 6.83
CA PHE A 34 2.27 -0.90 6.58
C PHE A 34 2.82 -1.66 5.37
N GLU A 35 2.68 -2.99 5.37
CA GLU A 35 3.15 -3.87 4.29
C GLU A 35 2.53 -3.50 2.94
N LYS A 36 1.23 -3.19 2.94
CA LYS A 36 0.54 -2.75 1.72
C LYS A 36 1.16 -1.48 1.13
N ILE A 37 1.50 -0.49 1.95
CA ILE A 37 2.10 0.76 1.45
C ILE A 37 3.57 0.53 1.08
N ALA A 38 4.32 -0.26 1.86
CA ALA A 38 5.71 -0.62 1.60
C ALA A 38 5.88 -1.35 0.27
N GLN A 39 5.02 -2.34 -0.02
CA GLN A 39 5.01 -3.03 -1.30
C GLN A 39 4.71 -2.08 -2.46
N CYS A 40 3.73 -1.19 -2.32
CA CYS A 40 3.43 -0.22 -3.37
C CYS A 40 4.56 0.82 -3.53
N LEU A 41 5.36 1.13 -2.49
CA LEU A 41 6.57 1.96 -2.59
C LEU A 41 7.74 1.25 -3.29
N LEU A 42 7.93 -0.04 -3.04
CA LEU A 42 8.99 -0.86 -3.68
C LEU A 42 8.79 -1.00 -5.18
N LEU A 43 7.55 -0.94 -5.68
CA LEU A 43 7.25 -0.88 -7.11
C LEU A 43 7.81 0.39 -7.79
N TYR A 44 7.99 1.48 -7.03
CA TYR A 44 8.54 2.74 -7.52
C TYR A 44 10.03 2.90 -7.29
N ASN A 45 10.51 2.42 -6.15
CA ASN A 45 11.91 2.47 -5.77
C ASN A 45 12.29 1.19 -5.04
N SER A 46 12.92 0.26 -5.77
CA SER A 46 13.45 -0.97 -5.21
C SER A 46 14.73 -0.77 -4.38
N GLY A 47 15.22 0.47 -4.24
CA GLY A 47 16.40 0.80 -3.45
C GLY A 47 16.13 0.97 -1.95
N TYR A 48 14.88 0.83 -1.50
CA TYR A 48 14.59 0.75 -0.07
C TYR A 48 14.99 -0.62 0.47
N ASP A 49 15.80 -0.61 1.52
CA ASP A 49 16.25 -1.81 2.22
C ASP A 49 15.35 -2.15 3.42
N ASP A 50 15.50 -3.37 3.92
CA ASP A 50 14.73 -3.84 5.08
C ASP A 50 15.01 -2.99 6.33
N THR A 51 16.25 -2.50 6.47
CA THR A 51 16.64 -1.60 7.58
C THR A 51 15.76 -0.36 7.63
N TYR A 52 15.50 0.28 6.48
CA TYR A 52 14.61 1.43 6.40
C TYR A 52 13.19 1.09 6.84
N PHE A 53 12.64 -0.03 6.36
CA PHE A 53 11.29 -0.46 6.69
C PHE A 53 11.14 -0.79 8.18
N VAL A 54 12.08 -1.53 8.78
CA VAL A 54 12.05 -1.88 10.20
C VAL A 54 12.10 -0.63 11.08
N ASN A 55 13.03 0.29 10.80
CA ASN A 55 13.11 1.55 11.57
C ASN A 55 11.81 2.35 11.46
N ARG A 56 11.24 2.44 10.25
CA ARG A 56 9.97 3.16 10.05
C ARG A 56 8.81 2.49 10.77
N PHE A 57 8.73 1.16 10.73
CA PHE A 57 7.69 0.38 11.39
C PHE A 57 7.69 0.65 12.90
N VAL A 58 8.86 0.57 13.54
CA VAL A 58 9.00 0.81 14.98
C VAL A 58 8.57 2.24 15.35
N VAL A 59 8.89 3.25 14.54
CA VAL A 59 8.48 4.64 14.79
C VAL A 59 6.96 4.82 14.75
N GLY A 60 6.25 4.02 13.94
CA GLY A 60 4.80 4.12 13.83
C GLY A 60 4.02 3.32 14.87
N LEU A 61 4.66 2.46 15.66
CA LEU A 61 4.04 1.73 16.77
C LEU A 61 3.69 2.64 17.95
N LYS A 62 2.74 2.19 18.78
CA LYS A 62 2.42 2.84 20.05
C LYS A 62 3.62 2.85 20.99
N GLU A 63 3.72 3.89 21.81
CA GLU A 63 4.83 4.08 22.75
C GLU A 63 4.99 2.91 23.72
N GLU A 64 3.88 2.35 24.22
CA GLU A 64 3.88 1.17 25.09
C GLU A 64 4.63 -0.02 24.46
N ILE A 65 4.45 -0.25 23.16
CA ILE A 65 5.10 -1.35 22.42
C ILE A 65 6.55 -0.98 22.09
N ARG A 66 6.79 0.28 21.69
CA ARG A 66 8.14 0.78 21.40
C ARG A 66 9.06 0.68 22.62
N SER A 67 8.54 1.00 23.80
CA SER A 67 9.28 0.94 25.06
C SER A 67 9.67 -0.49 25.40
N VAL A 68 8.77 -1.47 25.16
CA VAL A 68 9.08 -2.90 25.34
C VAL A 68 10.15 -3.36 24.36
N ILE A 69 10.07 -2.98 23.08
CA ILE A 69 11.08 -3.31 22.07
C ILE A 69 12.44 -2.68 22.41
N ALA A 70 12.45 -1.43 22.89
CA ALA A 70 13.67 -0.75 23.32
C ALA A 70 14.28 -1.38 24.59
N LEU A 71 13.45 -1.89 25.50
CA LEU A 71 13.87 -2.56 26.72
C LEU A 71 14.46 -3.95 26.44
N HIS A 72 13.96 -4.66 25.43
CA HIS A 72 14.48 -5.96 25.00
C HIS A 72 15.66 -5.86 24.03
N ARG A 73 16.07 -4.65 23.63
CA ARG A 73 17.36 -4.49 22.97
C ARG A 73 18.42 -4.78 24.05
N PRO A 74 19.20 -5.87 23.94
CA PRO A 74 20.27 -6.10 24.88
C PRO A 74 21.12 -4.83 24.87
N LYS A 75 21.21 -4.17 26.03
CA LYS A 75 22.27 -3.19 26.23
C LYS A 75 23.55 -3.98 26.01
N ASP A 76 24.29 -3.62 24.97
CA ASP A 76 25.69 -3.99 24.83
C ASP A 76 26.46 -3.33 25.97
N ASP A 77 26.27 -3.83 27.19
CA ASP A 77 27.16 -3.62 28.31
C ASP A 77 27.95 -4.92 28.44
N VAL A 78 29.21 -4.81 28.03
CA VAL A 78 30.27 -5.80 28.15
C VAL A 78 30.39 -6.20 29.62
N GLU A 79 30.05 -7.44 29.97
CA GLU A 79 30.88 -8.35 30.79
C GLU A 79 30.08 -9.55 31.30
N ASP A 80 30.78 -10.66 31.23
CA ASP A 80 30.65 -11.90 31.99
C ASP A 80 29.65 -12.96 31.53
N SER A 81 30.24 -14.14 31.36
CA SER A 81 29.61 -15.38 30.93
C SER A 81 29.04 -16.08 32.14
N GLU A 82 27.73 -16.33 32.21
CA GLU A 82 27.21 -17.50 32.91
C GLU A 82 25.99 -18.04 32.13
N GLU A 83 26.13 -19.29 31.70
CA GLU A 83 25.05 -20.10 31.15
C GLU A 83 24.00 -20.34 32.25
N VAL A 84 22.78 -19.85 32.04
CA VAL A 84 21.62 -20.33 32.79
C VAL A 84 20.50 -20.61 31.81
N GLU A 85 20.27 -21.90 31.58
CA GLU A 85 19.02 -22.41 31.01
C GLU A 85 17.88 -22.12 31.99
N VAL A 86 16.91 -21.30 31.58
CA VAL A 86 15.57 -21.30 32.18
C VAL A 86 14.53 -21.16 31.07
N GLU A 87 13.68 -22.17 30.99
CA GLU A 87 12.56 -22.35 30.07
C GLU A 87 11.43 -21.34 30.36
N ASP A 88 11.07 -20.50 29.38
CA ASP A 88 9.84 -20.61 28.57
C ASP A 88 9.54 -19.27 27.86
N GLU A 89 8.92 -19.39 26.68
CA GLU A 89 8.30 -18.34 25.85
C GLU A 89 9.18 -17.37 25.06
N THR A 90 9.96 -17.88 24.08
CA THR A 90 10.30 -17.06 22.89
C THR A 90 10.47 -17.90 21.62
N ILE A 91 9.37 -18.27 20.98
CA ILE A 91 9.38 -18.46 19.52
C ILE A 91 8.07 -17.94 18.92
N LEU A 92 8.11 -16.74 18.35
CA LEU A 92 7.37 -16.45 17.12
C LEU A 92 8.32 -15.76 16.13
N VAL A 93 9.36 -16.49 15.75
CA VAL A 93 9.84 -16.43 14.36
C VAL A 93 8.75 -17.10 13.53
N VAL A 94 7.89 -16.32 12.87
CA VAL A 94 7.15 -16.82 11.71
C VAL A 94 7.91 -16.38 10.47
N GLY A 95 8.97 -17.12 10.20
CA GLY A 95 9.53 -17.23 8.86
C GLY A 95 8.54 -18.02 8.00
N GLN A 96 7.98 -17.34 7.01
CA GLN A 96 7.40 -17.87 5.78
C GLN A 96 6.63 -19.19 5.86
N THR A 97 5.30 -19.09 5.92
CA THR A 97 4.52 -19.81 4.92
C THR A 97 4.42 -18.90 3.70
N VAL A 98 5.05 -19.34 2.61
CA VAL A 98 4.65 -18.99 1.25
C VAL A 98 3.16 -19.32 1.09
N ASP A 99 2.33 -18.36 1.45
CA ASP A 99 1.04 -18.20 0.83
C ASP A 99 1.00 -16.77 0.30
N SER A 100 1.37 -16.64 -0.96
CA SER A 100 1.16 -15.44 -1.79
C SER A 100 -0.33 -15.20 -2.03
N THR A 101 -1.17 -15.33 -0.99
CA THR A 101 -2.60 -14.99 -1.04
C THR A 101 -2.74 -13.47 -1.08
N GLN A 102 -2.53 -12.96 -2.28
CA GLN A 102 -3.03 -11.70 -2.82
C GLN A 102 -3.07 -10.54 -1.81
N VAL A 103 -1.90 -9.99 -1.49
CA VAL A 103 -1.83 -8.62 -0.96
C VAL A 103 -2.18 -7.65 -2.10
N LYS A 104 -3.48 -7.49 -2.35
CA LYS A 104 -3.99 -6.59 -3.39
C LYS A 104 -3.81 -5.15 -2.90
N CYS A 105 -3.00 -4.35 -3.60
CA CYS A 105 -3.07 -2.88 -3.52
C CYS A 105 -4.49 -2.48 -4.00
N ARG A 106 -5.49 -2.51 -3.10
CA ARG A 106 -6.91 -2.34 -3.45
C ARG A 106 -7.11 -1.02 -4.18
N MET A 107 -7.77 -1.09 -5.34
CA MET A 107 -8.24 0.04 -6.13
C MET A 107 -8.72 1.20 -5.26
N LEU A 108 -8.08 2.35 -5.40
CA LEU A 108 -8.44 3.58 -4.71
C LEU A 108 -9.71 4.16 -5.34
N LYS A 109 -10.72 4.39 -4.51
CA LYS A 109 -11.96 5.07 -4.88
C LYS A 109 -11.85 6.53 -4.48
N VAL A 110 -11.88 7.43 -5.45
CA VAL A 110 -11.90 8.88 -5.23
C VAL A 110 -13.27 9.42 -5.61
N TYR A 111 -13.97 9.99 -4.64
CA TYR A 111 -15.26 10.65 -4.87
C TYR A 111 -15.01 12.14 -5.11
N GLY A 112 -15.68 12.71 -6.10
CA GLY A 112 -15.52 14.10 -6.47
C GLY A 112 -16.76 14.68 -7.12
N ARG A 113 -16.69 15.96 -7.48
CA ARG A 113 -17.79 16.68 -8.12
C ARG A 113 -17.27 17.54 -9.27
N ILE A 114 -17.92 17.47 -10.42
CA ILE A 114 -17.70 18.38 -11.56
C ILE A 114 -18.99 19.18 -11.76
N GLY A 115 -18.98 20.47 -11.44
CA GLY A 115 -20.19 21.29 -11.41
C GLY A 115 -21.24 20.72 -10.45
N LYS A 116 -22.40 20.30 -10.97
CA LYS A 116 -23.45 19.64 -10.17
C LYS A 116 -23.33 18.12 -10.15
N LEU A 117 -22.47 17.52 -10.96
CA LEU A 117 -22.36 16.08 -11.15
C LEU A 117 -21.39 15.44 -10.15
N GLU A 118 -21.86 14.43 -9.42
CA GLU A 118 -21.01 13.61 -8.55
C GLU A 118 -20.36 12.49 -9.36
N ILE A 119 -19.06 12.29 -9.17
CA ILE A 119 -18.26 11.31 -9.91
C ILE A 119 -17.47 10.42 -8.97
N LEU A 120 -17.26 9.18 -9.41
CA LEU A 120 -16.38 8.20 -8.77
C LEU A 120 -15.24 7.87 -9.72
N ILE A 121 -14.02 8.12 -9.29
CA ILE A 121 -12.80 7.76 -10.00
C ILE A 121 -12.23 6.52 -9.33
N LEU A 122 -11.96 5.51 -10.14
CA LEU A 122 -11.39 4.24 -9.73
C LEU A 122 -9.93 4.20 -10.20
N VAL A 123 -8.99 4.09 -9.26
CA VAL A 123 -7.55 4.07 -9.54
C VAL A 123 -6.98 2.72 -9.13
N ASP A 124 -6.53 1.93 -10.10
CA ASP A 124 -5.96 0.60 -9.90
C ASP A 124 -4.55 0.54 -10.53
N SER A 125 -3.58 -0.04 -9.82
CA SER A 125 -2.19 -0.19 -10.28
C SER A 125 -1.99 -1.36 -11.24
N GLY A 126 -3.05 -2.14 -11.54
CA GLY A 126 -3.01 -3.29 -12.46
C GLY A 126 -3.84 -3.13 -13.74
N SER A 127 -4.39 -1.95 -14.03
CA SER A 127 -5.24 -1.75 -15.22
C SER A 127 -4.41 -1.56 -16.49
N VAL A 128 -4.86 -2.17 -17.58
CA VAL A 128 -4.29 -1.99 -18.93
C VAL A 128 -4.81 -0.73 -19.64
N GLY A 129 -5.75 0.00 -19.04
CA GLY A 129 -6.37 1.18 -19.65
C GLY A 129 -6.99 2.17 -18.66
N THR A 130 -7.23 3.40 -19.14
CA THR A 130 -8.01 4.43 -18.46
C THR A 130 -9.37 4.54 -19.14
N PHE A 131 -10.44 4.42 -18.36
CA PHE A 131 -11.80 4.37 -18.88
C PHE A 131 -12.65 5.47 -18.27
N VAL A 132 -13.59 5.99 -19.05
CA VAL A 132 -14.62 6.92 -18.61
C VAL A 132 -15.98 6.33 -18.99
N SER A 133 -17.00 6.50 -18.15
CA SER A 133 -18.34 6.04 -18.54
C SER A 133 -18.87 6.89 -19.68
N GLN A 134 -19.57 6.26 -20.63
CA GLN A 134 -20.11 6.99 -21.78
C GLN A 134 -21.11 8.07 -21.35
N GLN A 135 -21.88 7.80 -20.30
CA GLN A 135 -22.79 8.78 -19.68
C GLN A 135 -22.02 10.02 -19.22
N LEU A 136 -20.90 9.83 -18.51
CA LEU A 136 -20.07 10.93 -18.04
C LEU A 136 -19.42 11.68 -19.20
N ALA A 137 -18.95 10.99 -20.24
CA ALA A 137 -18.33 11.63 -21.40
C ALA A 137 -19.34 12.51 -22.18
N THR A 138 -20.57 12.03 -22.38
CA THR A 138 -21.64 12.83 -22.98
C THR A 138 -21.98 14.06 -22.13
N TRP A 139 -22.05 13.89 -20.81
CA TRP A 139 -22.34 14.98 -19.87
C TRP A 139 -21.25 16.04 -19.78
N LEU A 140 -19.99 15.65 -19.95
CA LEU A 140 -18.83 16.56 -19.95
C LEU A 140 -18.65 17.28 -21.29
N GLU A 141 -19.48 16.99 -22.30
CA GLU A 141 -19.43 17.58 -23.64
C GLU A 141 -18.05 17.46 -24.32
N VAL A 142 -17.31 16.39 -24.00
CA VAL A 142 -15.96 16.15 -24.55
C VAL A 142 -16.09 15.60 -25.97
N PRO A 143 -15.24 16.01 -26.94
CA PRO A 143 -15.26 15.45 -28.28
C PRO A 143 -15.00 13.93 -28.26
N LEU A 144 -15.97 13.14 -28.73
CA LEU A 144 -15.87 11.69 -28.85
C LEU A 144 -15.49 11.30 -30.28
N SER A 145 -14.37 10.59 -30.45
CA SER A 145 -14.00 9.95 -31.71
C SER A 145 -14.32 8.46 -31.65
N LYS A 146 -15.06 7.95 -32.64
CA LYS A 146 -15.29 6.50 -32.75
C LYS A 146 -13.96 5.77 -32.94
N CYS A 147 -13.80 4.66 -32.23
CA CYS A 147 -12.63 3.80 -32.36
C CYS A 147 -13.04 2.34 -32.59
N THR A 148 -12.08 1.51 -32.99
CA THR A 148 -12.32 0.07 -33.13
C THR A 148 -12.65 -0.55 -31.78
N PRO A 149 -13.81 -1.22 -31.62
CA PRO A 149 -14.20 -1.79 -30.35
C PRO A 149 -13.14 -2.76 -29.81
N THR A 150 -12.73 -2.56 -28.56
CA THR A 150 -11.74 -3.40 -27.89
C THR A 150 -12.33 -3.97 -26.60
N GLN A 151 -12.14 -5.27 -26.40
CA GLN A 151 -12.66 -5.98 -25.23
C GLN A 151 -11.58 -6.06 -24.14
N PHE A 152 -11.99 -5.75 -22.92
CA PHE A 152 -11.20 -5.78 -21.70
C PHE A 152 -11.89 -6.67 -20.66
N VAL A 153 -11.14 -7.07 -19.64
CA VAL A 153 -11.67 -7.81 -18.49
C VAL A 153 -11.53 -6.93 -17.26
N THR A 154 -12.62 -6.78 -16.50
CA THR A 154 -12.67 -6.01 -15.27
C THR A 154 -12.09 -6.79 -14.09
N ALA A 155 -11.77 -6.10 -13.01
CA ALA A 155 -11.14 -6.70 -11.82
C ALA A 155 -12.01 -7.74 -11.08
N ASP A 156 -13.32 -7.79 -11.37
CA ASP A 156 -14.29 -8.80 -10.92
C ASP A 156 -14.51 -9.93 -11.95
N GLY A 157 -13.77 -9.94 -13.06
CA GLY A 157 -13.83 -10.97 -14.10
C GLY A 157 -14.88 -10.74 -15.19
N GLY A 158 -15.62 -9.63 -15.13
CA GLY A 158 -16.61 -9.25 -16.14
C GLY A 158 -15.98 -8.74 -17.45
N PRO A 159 -16.64 -8.91 -18.61
CA PRO A 159 -16.20 -8.28 -19.84
C PRO A 159 -16.57 -6.78 -19.87
N MET A 160 -15.66 -5.94 -20.35
CA MET A 160 -15.90 -4.53 -20.66
C MET A 160 -15.57 -4.27 -22.13
N VAL A 161 -16.43 -3.54 -22.83
CA VAL A 161 -16.17 -3.12 -24.22
C VAL A 161 -15.94 -1.61 -24.24
N CYS A 162 -14.83 -1.20 -24.84
CA CYS A 162 -14.54 0.19 -25.15
C CYS A 162 -14.82 0.42 -26.64
N SER A 163 -15.56 1.48 -26.98
CA SER A 163 -15.98 1.82 -28.35
C SER A 163 -16.08 3.32 -28.58
#